data_AF-X1G244-F1
#
_entry.id   AF-X1G244-F1
#
_cell.length_a   1.000
_cell.length_b   1.000
_cell.length_c   1.000
_cell.angle_alpha   90.00
_cell.angle_beta   90.00
_cell.angle_gamma   90.00
#
_symmetry.space_group_name_H-M   'P 1'
#
loop_
_entity.id
_entity.type
_entity.pdbx_description
1 polymer ?
#
loop_
_entity_poly.entity_id
_entity_poly.type
_entity_poly.pdbx_seq_one_letter_code
_entity_poly.pdbx_strand_id
1 'polypeptide(L)'
;MDQTNELADISVGDAWLPECSQDNKGWSICLARTQAGYKIISEAQDKGYVILNTISPFKIIESQKPMLMFKKKAIYARLRINRFFGNRVIPEITSRKFSAPDVFDYICALFLRLNISVAKYRFARMLISHIPSRLLGLYSKGLAALMCGYLTKKMRPTKQFRRIAYKVVKLLRKLKGKRIAKAISKVKLSESLKEGM
;
A
#
# COMPACT_ATOMS: atom_id res chain seq x y z
N MET A 1 -1.17 14.64 -3.52
CA MET A 1 -0.78 13.94 -4.76
C MET A 1 -2.01 13.25 -5.32
N ASP A 2 -2.36 13.53 -6.57
CA ASP A 2 -3.42 12.85 -7.28
C ASP A 2 -2.97 11.43 -7.71
N GLN A 3 -3.87 10.46 -7.64
CA GLN A 3 -3.58 9.06 -7.98
C GLN A 3 -3.85 8.76 -9.46
N THR A 4 -4.76 9.49 -10.10
CA THR A 4 -5.36 9.08 -11.38
C THR A 4 -5.17 10.09 -12.49
N ASN A 5 -4.29 11.08 -12.29
CA ASN A 5 -4.03 12.20 -13.20
C ASN A 5 -5.32 12.77 -13.80
N GLU A 6 -6.23 13.23 -12.95
CA GLU A 6 -7.61 13.53 -13.30
C GLU A 6 -7.79 14.67 -14.29
N LEU A 7 -6.74 15.47 -14.50
CA LEU A 7 -6.68 16.59 -15.42
C LEU A 7 -5.91 16.30 -16.72
N ALA A 8 -5.36 15.09 -16.89
CA ALA A 8 -4.65 14.73 -18.12
C ALA A 8 -5.63 14.35 -19.23
N ASP A 9 -5.25 14.53 -20.50
CA ASP A 9 -6.03 14.03 -21.64
C ASP A 9 -6.11 12.50 -21.65
N ILE A 10 -4.99 11.86 -21.30
CA ILE A 10 -4.84 10.42 -21.19
C ILE A 10 -4.16 10.10 -19.85
N SER A 11 -4.76 9.18 -19.08
CA SER A 11 -4.17 8.65 -17.85
C SER A 11 -3.78 7.19 -18.06
N VAL A 12 -2.53 6.83 -17.77
CA VAL A 12 -2.03 5.46 -17.87
C VAL A 12 -1.50 5.00 -16.52
N GLY A 13 -1.72 3.74 -16.18
CA GLY A 13 -1.12 3.11 -14.99
C GLY A 13 -1.19 1.60 -15.03
N ASP A 14 -0.46 0.94 -14.13
CA ASP A 14 -0.45 -0.51 -14.04
C ASP A 14 -1.86 -1.06 -13.81
N ALA A 15 -2.20 -2.15 -14.50
CA ALA A 15 -3.55 -2.69 -14.39
C ALA A 15 -3.87 -3.23 -13.00
N TRP A 16 -2.91 -3.85 -12.29
CA TRP A 16 -3.09 -4.44 -10.94
C TRP A 16 -4.41 -5.22 -10.75
N LEU A 17 -4.96 -5.77 -11.84
CA LEU A 17 -6.17 -6.56 -11.85
C LEU A 17 -5.82 -8.04 -11.65
N PRO A 18 -6.67 -8.82 -10.96
CA PRO A 18 -6.46 -10.25 -10.78
C PRO A 18 -6.29 -10.99 -12.10
N GLU A 19 -7.05 -10.58 -13.12
CA GLU A 19 -7.03 -11.18 -14.45
C GLU A 19 -5.69 -10.95 -15.18
N CYS A 20 -5.03 -9.82 -14.93
CA CYS A 20 -3.74 -9.47 -15.54
C CYS A 20 -2.54 -10.12 -14.81
N SER A 21 -2.74 -10.70 -13.62
CA SER A 21 -1.65 -11.24 -12.80
C SER A 21 -1.03 -12.54 -13.34
N GLN A 22 -1.69 -13.21 -14.29
CA GLN A 22 -1.20 -14.44 -14.91
C GLN A 22 -0.50 -14.19 -16.26
N ASP A 23 -0.49 -12.96 -16.73
CA ASP A 23 0.18 -12.60 -17.98
C ASP A 23 1.61 -12.13 -17.71
N ASN A 24 2.57 -12.65 -18.48
CA ASN A 24 3.98 -12.24 -18.43
C ASN A 24 4.28 -11.00 -19.27
N LYS A 25 3.34 -10.54 -20.12
CA LYS A 25 3.53 -9.39 -21.01
C LYS A 25 3.33 -8.04 -20.32
N GLY A 26 2.56 -8.02 -19.22
CA GLY A 26 2.18 -6.81 -18.50
C GLY A 26 1.07 -6.04 -19.20
N TRP A 27 0.03 -5.67 -18.44
CA TRP A 27 -1.07 -4.84 -18.93
C TRP A 27 -1.11 -3.52 -18.19
N SER A 28 -1.42 -2.46 -18.93
CA SER A 28 -1.70 -1.13 -18.38
C SER A 28 -3.18 -0.79 -18.57
N ILE A 29 -3.75 -0.06 -17.62
CA ILE A 29 -5.03 0.62 -17.80
C ILE A 29 -4.75 1.98 -18.41
N CYS A 30 -5.47 2.27 -19.49
CA CYS A 30 -5.48 3.57 -20.14
C CYS A 30 -6.89 4.16 -20.04
N LEU A 31 -6.99 5.45 -19.71
CA LEU A 31 -8.24 6.19 -19.62
C LEU A 31 -8.12 7.49 -20.41
N ALA A 32 -8.89 7.60 -21.49
CA ALA A 32 -9.13 8.86 -22.18
C ALA A 32 -10.09 9.73 -21.35
N ARG A 33 -9.73 10.99 -21.12
CA ARG A 33 -10.58 11.95 -20.37
C ARG A 33 -11.10 13.07 -21.25
N THR A 34 -10.41 13.35 -22.35
CA THR A 34 -10.80 14.36 -23.34
C THR A 34 -10.97 13.73 -24.72
N GLN A 35 -11.68 14.44 -25.61
CA GLN A 35 -11.87 14.00 -27.00
C GLN A 35 -10.53 13.87 -27.74
N ALA A 36 -9.58 14.78 -27.47
CA ALA A 36 -8.24 14.72 -28.02
C ALA A 36 -7.50 13.44 -27.57
N GLY A 37 -7.56 13.11 -26.27
CA GLY A 37 -6.97 11.89 -25.75
C GLY A 37 -7.59 10.62 -26.34
N TYR A 38 -8.92 10.60 -26.53
CA TYR A 38 -9.61 9.49 -27.18
C TYR A 38 -9.14 9.29 -28.62
N LYS A 39 -9.09 10.37 -29.41
CA LYS A 39 -8.63 10.33 -30.80
C LYS A 39 -7.21 9.76 -30.93
N ILE A 40 -6.29 10.19 -30.06
CA ILE A 40 -4.91 9.67 -30.04
C ILE A 40 -4.88 8.16 -29.76
N ILE A 41 -5.67 7.69 -28.79
CA ILE A 41 -5.71 6.26 -28.42
C ILE A 41 -6.30 5.43 -29.56
N SER A 42 -7.38 5.91 -30.20
CA SER A 42 -8.00 5.25 -31.35
C SER A 42 -7.03 5.16 -32.54
N GLU A 43 -6.38 6.26 -32.91
CA GLU A 43 -5.39 6.25 -33.99
C GLU A 43 -4.20 5.32 -33.68
N ALA A 44 -3.79 5.24 -32.41
CA ALA A 44 -2.73 4.33 -31.99
C ALA A 44 -3.16 2.86 -32.10
N GLN A 45 -4.43 2.56 -31.83
CA GLN A 45 -5.01 1.23 -32.02
C GLN A 45 -5.12 0.88 -33.51
N ASP A 46 -5.64 1.79 -34.33
CA ASP A 46 -5.84 1.59 -35.77
C ASP A 46 -4.52 1.36 -36.50
N LYS A 47 -3.45 2.03 -36.08
CA LYS A 47 -2.08 1.85 -36.60
C LYS A 47 -1.35 0.64 -36.01
N GLY A 48 -1.98 -0.10 -35.10
CA GLY A 48 -1.41 -1.31 -34.50
C GLY A 48 -0.31 -1.05 -33.46
N TYR A 49 -0.14 0.18 -32.97
CA TYR A 49 0.85 0.48 -31.92
C TYR A 49 0.45 -0.07 -30.56
N VAL A 50 -0.85 -0.19 -30.30
CA VAL A 50 -1.40 -0.70 -29.04
C VAL A 50 -2.53 -1.69 -29.28
N ILE A 51 -2.64 -2.68 -28.40
CA ILE A 51 -3.79 -3.58 -28.33
C ILE A 51 -4.64 -3.15 -27.14
N LEU A 52 -5.90 -2.82 -27.40
CA LEU A 52 -6.81 -2.29 -26.38
C LEU A 52 -7.97 -3.25 -26.12
N ASN A 53 -8.23 -3.49 -24.85
CA ASN A 53 -9.40 -4.22 -24.37
C ASN A 53 -10.27 -3.30 -23.53
N THR A 54 -11.55 -3.21 -23.85
CA THR A 54 -12.49 -2.40 -23.07
C THR A 54 -12.73 -3.04 -21.70
N ILE A 55 -12.64 -2.24 -20.64
CA ILE A 55 -12.91 -2.65 -19.27
C ILE A 55 -13.96 -1.76 -18.63
N SER A 56 -14.69 -2.28 -17.64
CA SER A 56 -15.68 -1.49 -16.93
C SER A 56 -15.01 -0.47 -15.97
N PRO A 57 -15.66 0.68 -15.69
CA PRO A 57 -15.16 1.64 -14.71
C PRO A 57 -14.93 1.04 -13.32
N PHE A 58 -15.73 0.04 -12.94
CA PHE A 58 -15.58 -0.68 -11.67
C PHE A 58 -14.24 -1.41 -11.56
N LYS A 59 -13.73 -1.96 -12.68
CA LYS A 59 -12.41 -2.61 -12.73
C LYS A 59 -11.28 -1.62 -12.55
N ILE A 60 -11.41 -0.41 -13.11
CA ILE A 60 -10.43 0.67 -12.89
C ILE A 60 -10.38 1.05 -11.41
N ILE A 61 -11.54 1.18 -10.76
CA ILE A 61 -11.61 1.48 -9.32
C ILE A 61 -11.02 0.32 -8.50
N GLU A 62 -11.32 -0.93 -8.84
CA GLU A 62 -10.79 -2.13 -8.17
C GLU A 62 -9.25 -2.15 -8.18
N SER A 63 -8.66 -1.96 -9.37
CA SER A 63 -7.22 -1.88 -9.60
C SER A 63 -6.53 -0.87 -8.68
N GLN A 64 -7.10 0.33 -8.59
CA GLN A 64 -6.45 1.47 -7.93
C GLN A 64 -6.96 1.72 -6.50
N LYS A 65 -7.89 0.88 -6.00
CA LYS A 65 -8.62 1.09 -4.75
C LYS A 65 -7.72 1.40 -3.55
N PRO A 66 -6.63 0.65 -3.27
CA PRO A 66 -5.83 0.91 -2.09
C PRO A 66 -5.23 2.32 -2.07
N MET A 67 -4.67 2.74 -3.21
CA MET A 67 -4.05 4.04 -3.35
C MET A 67 -5.08 5.17 -3.41
N LEU A 68 -6.24 4.94 -4.02
CA LEU A 68 -7.36 5.89 -3.99
C LEU A 68 -7.82 6.17 -2.55
N MET A 69 -7.99 5.12 -1.73
CA MET A 69 -8.36 5.28 -0.33
C MET A 69 -7.26 5.98 0.47
N PHE A 70 -5.99 5.66 0.21
CA PHE A 70 -4.87 6.29 0.90
C PHE A 70 -4.66 7.76 0.50
N LYS A 71 -4.74 8.09 -0.79
CA LYS A 71 -4.41 9.43 -1.31
C LYS A 71 -5.61 10.38 -1.36
N LYS A 72 -6.81 9.90 -1.70
CA LYS A 72 -8.00 10.76 -1.86
C LYS A 72 -8.92 10.78 -0.63
N LYS A 73 -9.16 9.65 0.04
CA LYS A 73 -9.97 9.64 1.28
C LYS A 73 -9.18 10.14 2.50
N ALA A 74 -8.03 9.51 2.79
CA ALA A 74 -7.28 9.81 4.02
C ALA A 74 -6.60 11.20 4.03
N ILE A 75 -6.65 11.96 2.92
CA ILE A 75 -6.08 13.31 2.86
C ILE A 75 -6.78 14.27 3.81
N TYR A 76 -8.10 14.17 3.93
CA TYR A 76 -8.88 15.04 4.82
C TYR A 76 -8.48 14.86 6.29
N ALA A 77 -8.25 13.62 6.73
CA ALA A 77 -7.74 13.34 8.08
C ALA A 77 -6.33 13.94 8.28
N ARG A 78 -5.43 13.79 7.30
CA ARG A 78 -4.09 14.38 7.34
C ARG A 78 -4.12 15.91 7.38
N LEU A 79 -5.00 16.54 6.59
CA LEU A 79 -5.15 17.99 6.60
C LEU A 79 -5.66 18.49 7.96
N ARG A 80 -6.67 17.84 8.55
CA ARG A 80 -7.18 18.21 9.88
C ARG A 80 -6.12 18.06 10.97
N ILE A 81 -5.37 16.94 10.98
CA ILE A 81 -4.27 16.74 11.93
C ILE A 81 -3.18 17.80 11.73
N ASN A 82 -2.78 18.09 10.50
CA ASN A 82 -1.78 19.12 10.25
C ASN A 82 -2.23 20.52 10.70
N ARG A 83 -3.52 20.86 10.51
CA ARG A 83 -4.10 22.10 11.05
C ARG A 83 -4.05 22.13 12.58
N PHE A 84 -4.40 21.02 13.24
CA PHE A 84 -4.34 20.92 14.70
C PHE A 84 -2.93 21.17 15.26
N PHE A 85 -1.89 20.67 14.58
CA PHE A 85 -0.48 20.91 14.97
C PHE A 85 0.08 22.26 14.49
N GLY A 86 -0.76 23.22 14.07
CA GLY A 86 -0.34 24.57 13.69
C GLY A 86 0.48 24.67 12.40
N ASN A 87 0.56 23.60 11.60
CA ASN A 87 1.23 23.65 10.32
C ASN A 87 0.38 24.49 9.35
N ARG A 88 1.03 25.34 8.52
CA ARG A 88 0.33 25.99 7.40
C ARG A 88 -0.24 24.90 6.48
N VAL A 89 -1.55 24.87 6.32
CA VAL A 89 -2.25 23.94 5.45
C VAL A 89 -2.91 24.74 4.32
N ILE A 90 -2.36 24.63 3.11
CA ILE A 90 -2.93 25.20 1.87
C ILE A 90 -2.70 24.12 0.78
N PRO A 91 -3.71 23.70 -0.03
CA PRO A 91 -4.92 24.40 -0.44
C PRO A 91 -6.24 23.74 0.00
N GLU A 92 -7.35 24.43 -0.27
CA GLU A 92 -8.71 23.91 -0.16
C GLU A 92 -8.90 22.75 -1.14
N ILE A 93 -8.99 21.52 -0.61
CA ILE A 93 -9.31 20.35 -1.44
C ILE A 93 -10.82 20.28 -1.59
N THR A 94 -11.34 20.89 -2.64
CA THR A 94 -12.74 20.79 -3.05
C THR A 94 -12.98 19.45 -3.76
N SER A 95 -12.74 18.31 -3.09
CA SER A 95 -13.09 17.00 -3.67
C SER A 95 -14.39 16.47 -3.05
N ARG A 96 -15.53 16.96 -3.55
CA ARG A 96 -16.89 16.61 -3.08
C ARG A 96 -17.26 15.11 -3.21
N LYS A 97 -16.41 14.27 -3.80
CA LYS A 97 -16.78 12.91 -4.24
C LYS A 97 -16.30 11.75 -3.33
N PHE A 98 -15.55 12.01 -2.26
CA PHE A 98 -15.12 10.96 -1.33
C PHE A 98 -15.87 11.02 -0.01
N SER A 99 -16.22 9.85 0.53
CA SER A 99 -16.82 9.72 1.86
C SER A 99 -15.91 10.32 2.94
N ALA A 100 -16.52 10.89 3.98
CA ALA A 100 -15.79 11.47 5.11
C ALA A 100 -14.77 10.48 5.73
N PRO A 101 -13.65 10.98 6.28
CA PRO A 101 -12.67 10.15 6.97
C PRO A 101 -13.27 9.46 8.19
N ASP A 102 -12.90 8.22 8.41
CA ASP A 102 -13.23 7.46 9.63
C ASP A 102 -12.13 7.57 10.68
N VAL A 103 -12.41 7.04 11.88
CA VAL A 103 -11.47 7.04 13.01
C VAL A 103 -10.11 6.41 12.63
N PHE A 104 -10.13 5.36 11.81
CA PHE A 104 -8.89 4.73 11.35
C PHE A 104 -8.06 5.64 10.43
N ASP A 105 -8.69 6.47 9.59
CA ASP A 105 -8.00 7.50 8.81
C ASP A 105 -7.23 8.47 9.72
N TYR A 106 -7.83 8.89 10.84
CA TYR A 106 -7.16 9.78 11.81
C TYR A 106 -6.02 9.09 12.54
N ILE A 107 -6.20 7.85 12.99
CA ILE A 107 -5.12 7.09 13.65
C ILE A 107 -3.91 6.95 12.70
N CYS A 108 -4.15 6.56 11.44
CA CYS A 108 -3.09 6.43 10.45
C CYS A 108 -2.42 7.78 10.16
N ALA A 109 -3.21 8.85 10.05
CA ALA A 109 -2.70 10.19 9.79
C ALA A 109 -1.87 10.75 10.96
N LEU A 110 -2.28 10.49 12.21
CA LEU A 110 -1.52 10.86 13.41
C LEU A 110 -0.19 10.11 13.46
N PHE A 111 -0.24 8.78 13.26
CA PHE A 111 0.96 7.95 13.24
C PHE A 111 1.95 8.40 12.16
N LEU A 112 1.48 8.69 10.95
CA LEU A 112 2.30 9.23 9.88
C LEU A 112 2.93 10.58 10.28
N ARG A 113 2.16 11.47 10.92
CA ARG A 113 2.65 12.77 11.38
C ARG A 113 3.74 12.64 12.45
N LEU A 114 3.59 11.70 13.39
CA LEU A 114 4.59 11.40 14.42
C LEU A 114 5.87 10.89 13.79
N ASN A 115 5.79 9.95 12.83
CA ASN A 115 6.94 9.45 12.08
C ASN A 115 7.72 10.58 11.40
N ILE A 116 7.01 11.46 10.70
CA ILE A 116 7.62 12.64 10.05
C ILE A 116 8.26 13.55 11.10
N SER A 117 7.63 13.74 12.26
CA SER A 117 8.17 14.57 13.34
C SER A 117 9.47 14.01 13.89
N VAL A 118 9.50 12.72 14.22
CA VAL A 118 10.69 12.03 14.74
C VAL A 118 11.82 12.09 13.72
N ALA A 119 11.53 11.86 12.44
CA ALA A 119 12.53 11.88 11.36
C ALA A 119 13.20 13.25 11.15
N LYS A 120 12.59 14.35 11.59
CA LYS A 120 13.20 15.70 11.50
C LYS A 120 14.41 15.88 12.41
N TYR A 121 14.46 15.20 13.55
CA TYR A 121 15.53 15.37 14.53
C TYR A 121 16.78 14.58 14.14
N ARG A 122 17.95 15.24 14.10
CA ARG A 122 19.24 14.62 13.76
C ARG A 122 19.57 13.45 14.69
N PHE A 123 19.33 13.62 15.99
CA PHE A 123 19.58 12.57 16.99
C PHE A 123 18.70 11.34 16.77
N ALA A 124 17.42 11.53 16.44
CA ALA A 124 16.53 10.43 16.14
C ALA A 124 16.99 9.65 14.88
N ARG A 125 17.46 10.33 13.84
CA ARG A 125 18.04 9.67 12.65
C ARG A 125 19.29 8.86 13.00
N MET A 126 20.14 9.42 13.86
CA MET A 126 21.33 8.73 14.35
C MET A 126 20.98 7.50 15.19
N LEU A 127 19.98 7.58 16.08
CA LEU A 127 19.51 6.40 16.81
C LEU A 127 18.97 5.34 15.86
N ILE A 128 18.13 5.74 14.89
CA ILE A 128 17.54 4.82 13.91
C ILE A 128 18.62 4.09 13.09
N SER A 129 19.74 4.74 12.76
CA SER A 129 20.84 4.09 12.01
C SER A 129 21.54 2.99 12.80
N HIS A 130 21.44 3.00 14.14
CA HIS A 130 22.01 1.97 15.01
C HIS A 130 20.99 0.86 15.35
N ILE A 131 19.71 1.00 14.96
CA ILE A 131 18.70 -0.02 15.23
C ILE A 131 18.95 -1.23 14.30
N PRO A 132 19.05 -2.45 14.84
CA PRO A 132 19.15 -3.67 14.04
C PRO A 132 18.03 -3.78 13.00
N SER A 133 18.39 -4.16 11.78
CA SER A 133 17.44 -4.32 10.65
C SER A 133 16.24 -5.23 10.96
N ARG A 134 16.39 -6.15 11.92
CA ARG A 134 15.30 -7.02 12.41
C ARG A 134 14.21 -6.25 13.17
N LEU A 135 14.59 -5.27 14.00
CA LEU A 135 13.65 -4.43 14.75
C LEU A 135 12.96 -3.44 13.81
N LEU A 136 13.72 -2.82 12.90
CA LEU A 136 13.14 -2.01 11.83
C LEU A 136 12.18 -2.83 10.95
N GLY A 137 12.52 -4.09 10.67
CA GLY A 137 11.66 -5.03 9.95
C GLY A 137 10.40 -5.43 10.73
N LEU A 138 10.42 -5.45 12.06
CA LEU A 138 9.23 -5.67 12.88
C LEU A 138 8.33 -4.44 12.91
N TYR A 139 8.94 -3.26 13.06
CA TYR A 139 8.25 -1.97 12.99
C TYR A 139 7.56 -1.78 11.63
N SER A 140 8.28 -2.00 10.54
CA SER A 140 7.73 -1.88 9.18
C SER A 140 6.61 -2.88 8.91
N LYS A 141 6.69 -4.10 9.46
CA LYS A 141 5.59 -5.08 9.41
C LYS A 141 4.39 -4.66 10.24
N GLY A 142 4.59 -4.07 11.42
CA GLY A 142 3.52 -3.52 12.25
C GLY A 142 2.80 -2.37 11.54
N LEU A 143 3.57 -1.46 10.95
CA LEU A 143 3.05 -0.38 10.11
C LEU A 143 2.31 -0.91 8.90
N ALA A 144 2.89 -1.88 8.19
CA ALA A 144 2.24 -2.54 7.07
C ALA A 144 0.97 -3.27 7.49
N ALA A 145 0.92 -3.87 8.68
CA ALA A 145 -0.28 -4.53 9.20
C ALA A 145 -1.36 -3.51 9.59
N LEU A 146 -1.00 -2.35 10.12
CA LEU A 146 -1.94 -1.26 10.41
C LEU A 146 -2.51 -0.67 9.12
N MET A 147 -1.65 -0.44 8.11
CA MET A 147 -2.04 0.04 6.79
C MET A 147 -2.82 -1.01 5.98
N CYS A 148 -2.42 -2.28 6.02
CA CYS A 148 -3.16 -3.38 5.43
C CYS A 148 -4.47 -3.62 6.16
N GLY A 149 -4.52 -3.51 7.50
CA GLY A 149 -5.74 -3.61 8.31
C GLY A 149 -6.75 -2.50 7.96
N TYR A 150 -6.23 -1.29 7.77
CA TYR A 150 -6.97 -0.15 7.24
C TYR A 150 -7.52 -0.43 5.83
N LEU A 151 -6.69 -1.00 4.96
CA LEU A 151 -7.09 -1.36 3.59
C LEU A 151 -8.05 -2.55 3.54
N THR A 152 -7.90 -3.58 4.39
CA THR A 152 -8.75 -4.78 4.42
C THR A 152 -10.11 -4.53 5.02
N LYS A 153 -10.23 -3.62 6.00
CA LYS A 153 -11.52 -3.22 6.54
C LYS A 153 -12.34 -2.42 5.52
N LYS A 154 -11.67 -1.70 4.61
CA LYS A 154 -12.28 -0.86 3.56
C LYS A 154 -12.40 -1.55 2.19
N MET A 155 -11.61 -2.58 1.93
CA MET A 155 -11.73 -3.44 0.77
C MET A 155 -12.61 -4.63 1.13
N ARG A 156 -13.74 -4.85 0.44
CA ARG A 156 -14.34 -6.18 0.41
C ARG A 156 -13.22 -7.13 -0.02
N PRO A 157 -12.86 -8.14 0.79
CA PRO A 157 -11.70 -8.95 0.51
C PRO A 157 -11.98 -9.75 -0.76
N THR A 158 -11.38 -9.36 -1.88
CA THR A 158 -11.35 -10.18 -3.08
C THR A 158 -10.65 -11.50 -2.75
N LYS A 159 -11.08 -12.60 -3.41
CA LYS A 159 -10.54 -13.96 -3.17
C LYS A 159 -9.00 -13.98 -3.22
N GLN A 160 -8.39 -13.11 -4.02
CA GLN A 160 -6.95 -12.95 -4.14
C GLN A 160 -6.30 -12.32 -2.89
N PHE A 161 -6.91 -11.29 -2.29
CA PHE A 161 -6.40 -10.71 -1.04
C PHE A 161 -6.46 -11.71 0.11
N ARG A 162 -7.54 -12.50 0.22
CA ARG A 162 -7.62 -13.61 1.19
C ARG A 162 -6.51 -14.64 0.95
N ARG A 163 -6.24 -15.00 -0.30
CA ARG A 163 -5.13 -15.92 -0.65
C ARG A 163 -3.76 -15.35 -0.32
N ILE A 164 -3.50 -14.07 -0.57
CA ILE A 164 -2.23 -13.41 -0.24
C ILE A 164 -2.08 -13.28 1.27
N ALA A 165 -3.10 -12.79 1.99
CA ALA A 165 -3.09 -12.71 3.45
C ALA A 165 -2.91 -14.09 4.08
N TYR A 166 -3.59 -15.13 3.57
CA TYR A 166 -3.41 -16.51 4.00
C TYR A 166 -1.99 -17.03 3.70
N LYS A 167 -1.44 -16.77 2.51
CA LYS A 167 -0.05 -17.14 2.17
C LYS A 167 0.94 -16.44 3.10
N VAL A 168 0.77 -15.15 3.38
CA VAL A 168 1.61 -14.37 4.30
C VAL A 168 1.49 -14.91 5.72
N VAL A 169 0.29 -15.15 6.24
CA VAL A 169 0.07 -15.73 7.57
C VAL A 169 0.65 -17.15 7.66
N LYS A 170 0.49 -17.98 6.62
CA LYS A 170 1.07 -19.33 6.54
C LYS A 170 2.60 -19.29 6.49
N LEU A 171 3.18 -18.34 5.75
CA LEU A 171 4.63 -18.12 5.69
C LEU A 171 5.17 -17.64 7.04
N LEU A 172 4.48 -16.71 7.71
CA LEU A 172 4.84 -16.22 9.04
C LEU A 172 4.73 -17.32 10.12
N ARG A 173 3.72 -18.19 10.03
CA ARG A 173 3.60 -19.39 10.89
C ARG A 173 4.74 -20.39 10.62
N LYS A 174 5.08 -20.65 9.35
CA LYS A 174 6.18 -21.54 8.97
C LYS A 174 7.55 -21.01 9.41
N LEU A 175 7.74 -19.69 9.37
CA LEU A 175 8.95 -19.00 9.86
C LEU A 175 9.04 -19.01 11.40
N LYS A 176 7.91 -18.83 12.12
CA LYS A 176 7.86 -19.03 13.58
C LYS A 176 8.17 -20.48 13.96
N GLY A 177 7.55 -21.46 13.27
CA GLY A 177 7.79 -22.89 13.50
C GLY A 177 9.25 -23.30 13.26
N LYS A 178 9.88 -22.83 12.19
CA LYS A 178 11.31 -23.07 11.92
C LYS A 178 12.25 -22.44 12.96
N ARG A 179 11.90 -21.25 13.49
CA ARG A 179 12.68 -20.61 14.56
C ARG A 179 12.55 -21.34 15.89
N ILE A 180 11.36 -21.82 16.23
CA ILE A 180 11.10 -22.61 17.44
C ILE A 180 11.81 -23.97 17.34
N ALA A 181 11.72 -24.66 16.19
CA ALA A 181 12.44 -25.92 15.97
C ALA A 181 13.96 -25.77 16.06
N LYS A 182 14.53 -24.69 15.54
CA LYS A 182 15.98 -24.39 15.63
C LYS A 182 16.41 -23.99 17.05
N ALA A 183 15.51 -23.40 17.84
CA ALA A 183 15.77 -23.10 19.25
C ALA A 183 15.74 -24.40 20.09
N ILE A 184 14.75 -25.27 19.87
CA ILE A 184 14.62 -26.57 20.53
C ILE A 184 15.79 -27.49 20.18
N SER A 185 16.25 -27.51 18.92
CA SER A 185 17.42 -28.32 18.53
C SER A 185 18.71 -27.83 19.20
N LYS A 186 18.87 -26.51 19.40
CA LYS A 186 20.01 -25.94 20.12
C LYS A 186 19.98 -26.25 21.62
N VAL A 187 18.79 -26.25 22.23
CA VAL A 187 18.61 -26.61 23.65
C VAL A 187 18.93 -28.09 23.88
N LYS A 188 18.42 -29.00 23.03
CA LYS A 188 18.74 -30.43 23.10
C LYS A 188 20.23 -30.73 22.89
N LEU A 189 20.91 -30.00 22.00
CA LEU A 189 22.36 -30.11 21.80
C LEU A 189 23.18 -29.62 23.00
N SER A 190 22.67 -28.66 23.78
CA SER A 190 23.35 -28.18 24.99
C SER A 190 23.11 -29.05 26.22
N GLU A 191 22.00 -29.79 26.27
CA GLU A 191 21.72 -30.77 27.34
C GLU A 191 22.54 -32.05 27.15
N SER A 192 22.65 -32.55 25.92
CA SER A 192 23.47 -33.72 25.59
C SER A 192 24.98 -33.51 25.74
N LEU A 193 25.46 -32.26 25.74
CA LEU A 193 26.84 -31.90 26.06
C LEU A 193 27.11 -31.79 27.57
N LYS A 194 26.07 -31.68 28.41
CA LYS A 194 26.19 -31.63 29.88
C LYS A 194 26.08 -33.00 30.55
N GLU A 195 25.43 -33.96 29.90
CA GLU A 195 25.32 -35.34 30.38
C GLU A 195 26.50 -36.24 29.96
N GLY A 196 27.40 -35.73 29.11
CA GLY A 196 28.61 -36.42 28.64
C GLY A 196 29.93 -35.91 29.21
N MET A 197 29.88 -35.07 30.26
CA MET A 197 31.03 -34.65 31.10
C MET A 197 30.78 -35.11 32.53
#